data_AF-A0A3A8KM33-F1
#
_entry.id   AF-A0A3A8KM33-F1
#
_cell.length_a   1.000
_cell.length_b   1.000
_cell.length_c   1.000
_cell.angle_alpha   90.00
_cell.angle_beta   90.00
_cell.angle_gamma   90.00
#
_symmetry.space_group_name_H-M   'P 1'
#
loop_
_entity.id
_entity.type
_entity.pdbx_description
1 polymer ?
#
loop_
_entity_poly.entity_id
_entity_poly.type
_entity_poly.pdbx_seq_one_letter_code
_entity_poly.pdbx_strand_id
1 'polypeptide(L)'
;AGVGGAVAVAQEDLSFDIARGQFNLRITEDTVTGPEFQVSRLPGELRGRVTDLPVQLKLKDQEVKGTIGTSLVNLDVKKEGGVLEAKGGFWSRPVTLKLSQDELTVYVRDCTYRLKAREPGRVYEGKRSCDRAFVPPTVITLPAGFYAASPEEQASLLLLAL
;
A
#
# COMPACT_ATOMS: atom_id res chain seq x y z
N ALA A 1 2.61 -15.42 -39.83
CA ALA A 1 1.69 -14.68 -38.95
C ALA A 1 0.89 -15.71 -38.16
N GLY A 2 0.81 -15.76 -36.84
CA GLY A 2 1.34 -14.95 -35.77
C GLY A 2 0.64 -15.52 -34.53
N VAL A 3 1.36 -16.26 -33.69
CA VAL A 3 0.80 -16.76 -32.43
C VAL A 3 1.38 -15.87 -31.35
N GLY A 4 0.69 -14.74 -31.11
CA GLY A 4 0.94 -13.90 -29.96
C GLY A 4 0.48 -14.66 -28.73
N GLY A 5 1.40 -15.38 -28.09
CA GLY A 5 1.18 -15.90 -26.75
C GLY A 5 1.00 -14.70 -25.83
N ALA A 6 -0.24 -14.43 -25.43
CA ALA A 6 -0.49 -13.58 -24.28
C ALA A 6 0.09 -14.33 -23.08
N VAL A 7 1.29 -13.90 -22.66
CA VAL A 7 1.86 -14.32 -21.39
C VAL A 7 0.85 -13.89 -20.34
N ALA A 8 0.23 -14.85 -19.66
CA ALA A 8 -0.66 -14.56 -18.56
C ALA A 8 0.17 -13.85 -17.49
N VAL A 9 0.07 -12.51 -17.45
CA VAL A 9 0.71 -11.71 -16.42
C VAL A 9 0.14 -12.21 -15.09
N ALA A 10 1.02 -12.66 -14.18
CA ALA A 10 0.61 -13.09 -12.86
C ALA A 10 -0.16 -11.92 -12.22
N GLN A 11 -1.46 -12.12 -12.06
CA GLN A 11 -2.37 -11.08 -11.63
C GLN A 11 -2.93 -11.50 -10.29
N GLU A 12 -2.71 -10.67 -9.28
CA GLU A 12 -3.15 -10.93 -7.93
C GLU A 12 -4.02 -9.79 -7.42
N ASP A 13 -4.91 -10.11 -6.49
CA ASP A 13 -5.83 -9.14 -5.90
C ASP A 13 -5.33 -8.72 -4.51
N LEU A 14 -5.27 -7.40 -4.33
CA LEU A 14 -4.93 -6.69 -3.11
C LEU A 14 -6.21 -6.01 -2.63
N SER A 15 -6.75 -6.41 -1.48
CA SER A 15 -8.03 -5.89 -1.00
C SER A 15 -7.91 -5.15 0.32
N PHE A 16 -8.65 -4.05 0.43
CA PHE A 16 -8.77 -3.24 1.63
C PHE A 16 -10.25 -3.04 1.89
N ASP A 17 -10.78 -3.73 2.90
CA ASP A 17 -12.09 -3.46 3.47
C ASP A 17 -11.85 -2.55 4.68
N ILE A 18 -12.11 -1.25 4.52
CA ILE A 18 -11.96 -0.26 5.59
C ILE A 18 -13.32 0.31 5.96
N ALA A 19 -13.42 0.86 7.17
CA ALA A 19 -14.66 1.45 7.70
C ALA A 19 -15.37 2.48 6.79
N ARG A 20 -14.69 3.03 5.78
CA ARG A 20 -15.21 4.08 4.89
C ARG A 20 -15.28 3.67 3.42
N GLY A 21 -14.98 2.41 3.08
CA GLY A 21 -15.00 1.95 1.69
C GLY A 21 -14.24 0.63 1.51
N GLN A 22 -14.42 0.04 0.33
CA GLN A 22 -13.71 -1.16 -0.08
C GLN A 22 -12.89 -0.85 -1.33
N PHE A 23 -11.58 -1.07 -1.27
CA PHE A 23 -10.68 -1.00 -2.41
C PHE A 23 -10.26 -2.40 -2.81
N ASN A 24 -10.63 -2.81 -4.02
CA ASN A 24 -10.10 -4.02 -4.63
C ASN A 24 -9.14 -3.59 -5.74
N LEU A 25 -7.87 -3.80 -5.48
CA LEU A 25 -6.78 -3.44 -6.37
C LEU A 25 -6.23 -4.71 -7.01
N ARG A 26 -5.90 -4.59 -8.28
CA ARG A 26 -5.26 -5.62 -9.09
C ARG A 26 -3.80 -5.24 -9.24
N ILE A 27 -2.91 -6.06 -8.72
CA ILE A 27 -1.47 -5.89 -8.86
C ILE A 27 -0.93 -6.85 -9.93
N THR A 28 -0.10 -6.29 -10.79
CA THR A 28 0.69 -6.98 -11.82
C THR A 28 2.12 -6.46 -11.73
N GLU A 29 3.06 -7.03 -12.47
CA GLU A 29 4.45 -6.54 -12.50
C GLU A 29 4.56 -5.05 -12.87
N ASP A 30 3.72 -4.59 -13.80
CA ASP A 30 3.82 -3.24 -14.38
C ASP A 30 2.81 -2.23 -13.81
N THR A 31 1.72 -2.70 -13.18
CA THR A 31 0.63 -1.81 -12.78
C THR A 31 -0.09 -2.26 -11.51
N VAL A 32 -0.63 -1.27 -10.79
CA VAL A 32 -1.63 -1.43 -9.75
C VAL A 32 -2.89 -0.67 -10.18
N THR A 33 -3.98 -1.39 -10.39
CA THR A 33 -5.21 -0.84 -10.95
C THR A 33 -6.43 -1.16 -10.11
N GLY A 34 -7.41 -0.27 -10.09
CA GLY A 34 -8.69 -0.40 -9.41
C GLY A 34 -9.62 0.74 -9.81
N PRO A 35 -10.86 0.79 -9.27
CA PRO A 35 -11.82 1.84 -9.62
C PRO A 35 -11.26 3.26 -9.47
N GLU A 36 -10.49 3.49 -8.41
CA GLU A 36 -9.86 4.77 -8.07
C GLU A 36 -8.32 4.68 -8.13
N PHE A 37 -7.76 3.65 -8.75
CA PHE A 37 -6.32 3.44 -8.78
C PHE A 37 -5.88 3.16 -10.21
N GLN A 38 -4.96 3.99 -10.70
CA GLN A 38 -4.29 3.76 -11.98
C GLN A 38 -2.83 4.15 -11.80
N VAL A 39 -2.03 3.25 -11.22
CA VAL A 39 -0.62 3.49 -10.93
C VAL A 39 0.22 2.51 -11.74
N SER A 40 1.16 3.05 -12.51
CA SER A 40 2.21 2.29 -13.20
C SER A 40 3.38 2.08 -12.24
N ARG A 41 3.90 0.87 -12.25
CA ARG A 41 5.09 0.40 -11.53
C ARG A 41 6.26 0.47 -12.50
N LEU A 42 7.08 1.49 -12.36
CA LEU A 42 8.28 1.68 -13.17
C LEU A 42 9.51 1.37 -12.30
N PRO A 43 10.66 1.01 -12.90
CA PRO A 43 11.88 0.81 -12.14
C PRO A 43 12.23 2.04 -11.29
N GLY A 44 12.10 1.91 -9.95
CA GLY A 44 12.36 2.99 -8.99
C GLY A 44 11.33 4.12 -8.98
N GLU A 45 10.15 3.95 -9.58
CA GLU A 45 9.11 5.00 -9.60
C GLU A 45 7.69 4.42 -9.61
N LEU A 46 6.78 5.04 -8.88
CA LEU A 46 5.34 4.87 -9.04
C LEU A 46 4.76 6.13 -9.68
N ARG A 47 4.02 5.97 -10.79
CA ARG A 47 3.43 7.10 -11.50
C ARG A 47 2.01 6.80 -11.95
N GLY A 48 1.11 7.76 -11.79
CA GLY A 48 -0.24 7.66 -12.32
C GLY A 48 -1.21 8.50 -11.53
N ARG A 49 -2.30 7.89 -11.05
CA ARG A 49 -3.30 8.57 -10.24
C ARG A 49 -3.94 7.65 -9.21
N VAL A 50 -4.31 8.25 -8.09
CA VAL A 50 -5.16 7.66 -7.06
C VAL A 50 -6.30 8.63 -6.81
N THR A 51 -7.52 8.11 -6.81
CA THR A 51 -8.77 8.84 -7.03
C THR A 51 -8.65 9.71 -8.29
N ASP A 52 -8.49 11.02 -8.11
CA ASP A 52 -8.27 12.02 -9.16
C ASP A 52 -6.97 12.80 -8.97
N LEU A 53 -6.13 12.39 -8.02
CA LEU A 53 -4.87 13.05 -7.73
C LEU A 53 -3.71 12.38 -8.46
N PRO A 54 -2.88 13.15 -9.19
CA PRO A 54 -1.69 12.60 -9.83
C PRO A 54 -0.71 12.12 -8.76
N VAL A 55 -0.18 10.92 -8.94
CA VAL A 55 0.83 10.32 -8.08
C VAL A 55 2.15 10.26 -8.86
N GLN A 56 3.21 10.78 -8.27
CA GLN A 56 4.56 10.65 -8.78
C GLN A 56 5.52 10.46 -7.60
N LEU A 57 5.97 9.23 -7.39
CA LEU A 57 6.82 8.83 -6.27
C LEU A 57 8.07 8.16 -6.79
N LYS A 58 9.24 8.65 -6.39
CA LYS A 58 10.53 8.00 -6.61
C LYS A 58 10.84 7.11 -5.42
N LEU A 59 11.25 5.88 -5.73
CA LEU A 59 11.60 4.84 -4.78
C LEU A 59 13.11 4.60 -4.91
N LYS A 60 13.90 5.10 -3.96
CA LYS A 60 15.35 5.04 -4.07
C LYS A 60 16.00 5.11 -2.70
N ASP A 61 17.08 4.35 -2.52
CA ASP A 61 17.98 4.47 -1.36
C ASP A 61 17.24 4.45 -0.01
N GLN A 62 16.28 3.52 0.17
CA GLN A 62 15.48 3.42 1.39
C GLN A 62 14.57 4.64 1.63
N GLU A 63 14.24 5.39 0.59
CA GLU A 63 13.37 6.56 0.66
C GLU A 63 12.26 6.54 -0.39
N VAL A 64 11.12 7.15 -0.04
CA VAL A 64 10.04 7.48 -0.98
C VAL A 64 9.91 8.99 -1.04
N LYS A 65 10.15 9.59 -2.20
CA LYS A 65 10.09 11.04 -2.40
C LYS A 65 9.23 11.40 -3.60
N GLY A 66 8.42 12.45 -3.48
CA GLY A 66 7.64 12.93 -4.61
C GLY A 66 6.36 13.64 -4.19
N THR A 67 5.30 13.45 -4.96
CA THR A 67 4.02 14.14 -4.72
C THR A 67 2.80 13.25 -4.96
N ILE A 68 1.73 13.59 -4.25
CA ILE A 68 0.36 13.16 -4.51
C ILE A 68 -0.47 14.43 -4.64
N GLY A 69 -0.94 14.74 -5.85
CA GLY A 69 -1.47 16.06 -6.17
C GLY A 69 -0.42 17.15 -5.90
N THR A 70 -0.75 18.09 -5.02
CA THR A 70 0.15 19.16 -4.57
C THR A 70 0.88 18.83 -3.27
N SER A 71 0.59 17.69 -2.65
CA SER A 71 1.16 17.30 -1.37
C SER A 71 2.46 16.55 -1.53
N LEU A 72 3.47 16.94 -0.75
CA LEU A 72 4.76 16.28 -0.72
C LEU A 72 4.69 14.93 -0.01
N VAL A 73 5.48 14.00 -0.53
CA VAL A 73 5.82 12.72 0.09
C VAL A 73 7.33 12.70 0.34
N ASN A 74 7.68 12.37 1.57
CA ASN A 74 9.05 12.12 2.00
C ASN A 74 9.02 11.08 3.13
N LEU A 75 9.33 9.83 2.80
CA LEU A 75 9.41 8.72 3.75
C LEU A 75 10.81 8.15 3.79
N ASP A 76 11.25 7.82 5.00
CA ASP A 76 12.32 6.88 5.26
C ASP A 76 11.71 5.48 5.39
N VAL A 77 12.27 4.49 4.70
CA VAL A 77 11.77 3.11 4.64
C VAL A 77 12.90 2.15 4.98
N LYS A 78 12.67 1.27 5.94
CA LYS A 78 13.66 0.28 6.37
C LYS A 78 13.01 -1.10 6.46
N LYS A 79 13.78 -2.14 6.14
CA LYS A 79 13.35 -3.52 6.32
C LYS A 79 14.42 -4.28 7.07
N GLU A 80 14.15 -4.61 8.33
CA GLU A 80 15.07 -5.30 9.23
C GLU A 80 14.32 -6.44 9.94
N GLY A 81 14.93 -7.62 10.02
CA GLY A 81 14.32 -8.76 10.73
C GLY A 81 12.94 -9.19 10.22
N GLY A 82 12.65 -8.96 8.94
CA GLY A 82 11.33 -9.25 8.35
C GLY A 82 10.25 -8.22 8.66
N VAL A 83 10.58 -7.14 9.37
CA VAL A 83 9.69 -6.01 9.65
C VAL A 83 10.00 -4.89 8.67
N LEU A 84 8.99 -4.48 7.90
CA LEU A 84 9.02 -3.26 7.11
C LEU A 84 8.58 -2.10 8.00
N GLU A 85 9.39 -1.07 8.11
CA GLU A 85 9.06 0.18 8.78
C GLU A 85 9.15 1.34 7.80
N ALA A 86 8.16 2.22 7.79
CA ALA A 86 8.24 3.48 7.05
C ALA A 86 7.78 4.65 7.91
N LYS A 87 8.49 5.77 7.86
CA LYS A 87 8.19 6.96 8.68
C LYS A 87 8.47 8.22 7.89
N GLY A 88 7.62 9.23 8.07
CA GLY A 88 7.83 10.55 7.47
C GLY A 88 6.53 11.23 7.12
N GLY A 89 6.57 12.06 6.07
CA GLY A 89 5.40 12.73 5.53
C GLY A 89 4.82 11.96 4.34
N PHE A 90 3.55 11.61 4.40
CA PHE A 90 2.80 11.05 3.27
C PHE A 90 1.53 11.86 3.06
N TRP A 91 1.35 12.40 1.85
CA TRP A 91 0.21 13.25 1.51
C TRP A 91 0.03 14.42 2.51
N SER A 92 1.14 15.10 2.83
CA SER A 92 1.21 16.18 3.84
C SER A 92 0.81 15.79 5.27
N ARG A 93 0.78 14.49 5.59
CA ARG A 93 0.45 14.00 6.94
C ARG A 93 1.63 13.20 7.51
N PRO A 94 1.96 13.36 8.80
CA PRO A 94 2.93 12.50 9.44
C PRO A 94 2.36 11.08 9.52
N VAL A 95 3.15 10.11 9.08
CA VAL A 95 2.79 8.69 9.12
C VAL A 95 3.89 7.85 9.76
N THR A 96 3.48 6.75 10.35
CA THR A 96 4.38 5.66 10.75
C THR A 96 3.72 4.34 10.41
N LEU A 97 4.36 3.55 9.58
CA LEU A 97 3.94 2.24 9.13
C LEU A 97 4.90 1.21 9.69
N LYS A 98 4.37 0.12 10.23
CA LYS A 98 5.10 -1.11 10.55
C LYS A 98 4.32 -2.31 10.04
N LEU A 99 4.96 -3.16 9.26
CA LEU A 99 4.39 -4.40 8.73
C LEU A 99 5.33 -5.56 9.04
N SER A 100 4.82 -6.57 9.73
CA SER A 100 5.43 -7.87 9.91
C SER A 100 4.48 -8.97 9.39
N GLN A 101 4.88 -10.24 9.48
CA GLN A 101 3.98 -11.35 9.16
C GLN A 101 2.78 -11.43 10.10
N ASP A 102 2.92 -10.94 11.35
CA ASP A 102 1.91 -11.11 12.40
C ASP A 102 1.07 -9.85 12.64
N GLU A 103 1.58 -8.68 12.30
CA GLU A 103 0.91 -7.41 12.60
C GLU A 103 1.19 -6.32 11.55
N LEU A 104 0.16 -5.53 11.28
CA LEU A 104 0.23 -4.30 10.51
C LEU A 104 -0.24 -3.14 11.39
N THR A 105 0.69 -2.24 11.71
CA THR A 105 0.42 -0.99 12.42
C THR A 105 0.61 0.19 11.49
N VAL A 106 -0.43 1.01 11.33
CA VAL A 106 -0.35 2.26 10.55
C VAL A 106 -0.88 3.41 11.39
N TYR A 107 0.00 4.36 11.70
CA TYR A 107 -0.35 5.61 12.33
C TYR A 107 -0.52 6.68 11.25
N VAL A 108 -1.72 7.24 11.14
CA VAL A 108 -1.99 8.36 10.23
C VAL A 108 -2.66 9.49 11.01
N ARG A 109 -1.88 10.54 11.30
CA ARG A 109 -2.30 11.72 12.08
C ARG A 109 -2.78 11.41 13.50
N ASP A 110 -4.06 11.09 13.71
CA ASP A 110 -4.69 10.89 15.05
C ASP A 110 -5.36 9.51 15.16
N CYS A 111 -5.29 8.69 14.10
CA CYS A 111 -5.87 7.35 14.06
C CYS A 111 -4.76 6.33 13.84
N THR A 112 -4.80 5.23 14.60
CA THR A 112 -3.90 4.09 14.42
C THR A 112 -4.71 2.89 13.97
N TYR A 113 -4.34 2.31 12.83
CA TYR A 113 -4.71 0.95 12.44
C TYR A 113 -3.79 0.00 13.20
N ARG A 114 -4.35 -0.90 14.01
CA ARG A 114 -3.60 -2.02 14.62
C ARG A 114 -4.28 -3.31 14.19
N LEU A 115 -3.74 -3.94 13.16
CA LEU A 115 -4.34 -5.09 12.50
C LEU A 115 -3.47 -6.31 12.78
N LYS A 116 -4.08 -7.37 13.34
CA LYS A 116 -3.40 -8.63 13.58
C LYS A 116 -3.61 -9.57 12.41
N ALA A 117 -2.61 -10.38 12.11
CA ALA A 117 -2.74 -11.40 11.08
C ALA A 117 -3.79 -12.44 11.48
N ARG A 118 -4.78 -12.64 10.61
CA ARG A 118 -5.67 -13.81 10.57
C ARG A 118 -5.00 -14.95 9.83
N GLU A 119 -4.27 -14.60 8.77
CA GLU A 119 -3.38 -15.48 8.03
C GLU A 119 -2.01 -14.77 7.95
N PRO A 120 -0.94 -15.32 8.56
CA PRO A 120 0.36 -14.67 8.61
C PRO A 120 0.87 -14.25 7.23
N GLY A 121 1.25 -12.99 7.09
CA GLY A 121 1.75 -12.44 5.83
C GLY A 121 0.72 -12.41 4.71
N ARG A 122 -0.58 -12.47 5.01
CA ARG A 122 -1.64 -12.47 3.98
C ARG A 122 -2.86 -11.67 4.38
N VAL A 123 -3.53 -12.03 5.48
CA VAL A 123 -4.80 -11.38 5.88
C VAL A 123 -4.62 -10.73 7.23
N TYR A 124 -4.88 -9.43 7.33
CA TYR A 124 -4.77 -8.64 8.55
C TYR A 124 -6.12 -8.05 8.92
N GLU A 125 -6.50 -8.12 10.19
CA GLU A 125 -7.79 -7.63 10.68
C GLU A 125 -7.63 -6.86 11.99
N GLY A 126 -8.35 -5.75 12.12
CA GLY A 126 -8.40 -4.99 13.36
C GLY A 126 -9.20 -3.69 13.25
N LYS A 127 -9.39 -3.00 14.37
CA LYS A 127 -10.11 -1.71 14.39
C LYS A 127 -9.13 -0.55 14.41
N ARG A 128 -9.56 0.61 13.88
CA ARG A 128 -8.81 1.84 14.10
C ARG A 128 -9.06 2.34 15.52
N SER A 129 -8.06 2.97 16.11
CA SER A 129 -8.18 3.56 17.46
C SER A 129 -9.29 4.61 17.58
N CYS A 130 -9.67 5.24 16.47
CA CYS A 130 -10.69 6.29 16.42
C CYS A 130 -12.08 5.78 15.98
N ASP A 131 -12.23 4.48 15.71
CA ASP A 131 -13.52 3.90 15.33
C ASP A 131 -14.43 3.69 16.55
N ARG A 132 -15.74 3.88 16.33
CA ARG A 132 -16.77 3.58 17.33
C ARG A 132 -17.06 2.08 17.37
N ALA A 133 -17.71 1.62 18.45
CA ALA A 133 -17.96 0.20 18.71
C ALA A 133 -18.61 -0.56 17.54
N PHE A 134 -19.58 0.06 16.86
CA PHE A 134 -20.36 -0.56 15.77
C PHE A 134 -19.72 -0.47 14.38
N VAL A 135 -18.56 0.19 14.25
CA VAL A 135 -17.83 0.22 12.99
C VAL A 135 -17.21 -1.17 12.76
N PRO A 136 -17.41 -1.78 11.58
CA PRO A 136 -16.75 -3.03 11.21
C PRO A 136 -15.22 -2.93 11.32
N PRO A 137 -14.52 -4.03 11.62
CA PRO A 137 -13.06 -4.04 11.58
C PRO A 137 -12.57 -3.79 10.15
N THR A 138 -11.38 -3.19 10.05
CA THR A 138 -10.61 -3.13 8.81
C THR A 138 -10.03 -4.51 8.53
N VAL A 139 -10.18 -4.99 7.29
CA VAL A 139 -9.57 -6.22 6.78
C VAL A 139 -8.71 -5.87 5.57
N ILE A 140 -7.45 -6.33 5.56
CA ILE A 140 -6.52 -6.12 4.46
C ILE A 140 -5.98 -7.46 4.01
N THR A 141 -6.05 -7.75 2.70
CA THR A 141 -5.48 -8.94 2.09
C THR A 141 -4.32 -8.56 1.18
N LEU A 142 -3.12 -9.05 1.50
CA LEU A 142 -1.87 -8.81 0.79
C LEU A 142 -1.46 -10.07 0.01
N PRO A 143 -1.39 -10.03 -1.34
CA PRO A 143 -0.98 -11.17 -2.14
C PRO A 143 0.55 -11.35 -2.18
N ALA A 144 1.04 -12.45 -2.75
CA ALA A 144 2.49 -12.73 -2.78
C ALA A 144 3.26 -11.69 -3.60
N GLY A 145 2.70 -11.21 -4.71
CA GLY A 145 3.29 -10.17 -5.55
C GLY A 145 3.44 -8.82 -4.87
N PHE A 146 2.65 -8.54 -3.82
CA PHE A 146 2.90 -7.38 -2.96
C PHE A 146 4.24 -7.54 -2.22
N TYR A 147 4.52 -8.73 -1.68
CA TYR A 147 5.77 -8.98 -0.96
C TYR A 147 7.00 -9.13 -1.86
N ALA A 148 6.79 -9.41 -3.15
CA ALA A 148 7.84 -9.41 -4.17
C ALA A 148 8.30 -7.98 -4.56
N ALA A 149 7.47 -6.97 -4.31
CA ALA A 149 7.81 -5.57 -4.54
C ALA A 149 8.93 -5.08 -3.60
N SER A 150 9.57 -3.94 -3.93
CA SER A 150 10.57 -3.35 -3.04
C SER A 150 9.94 -2.87 -1.72
N PRO A 151 10.69 -2.76 -0.61
CA PRO A 151 10.19 -2.20 0.64
C PRO A 151 9.50 -0.83 0.48
N GLU A 152 10.07 0.05 -0.34
CA GLU A 152 9.57 1.39 -0.64
C GLU A 152 8.23 1.34 -1.38
N GLU A 153 8.11 0.41 -2.33
CA GLU A 153 6.87 0.17 -3.06
C GLU A 153 5.78 -0.40 -2.14
N GLN A 154 6.11 -1.40 -1.31
CA GLN A 154 5.20 -1.98 -0.32
C GLN A 154 4.62 -0.89 0.61
N ALA A 155 5.49 -0.03 1.14
CA ALA A 155 5.08 1.08 2.00
C ALA A 155 4.18 2.08 1.27
N SER A 156 4.52 2.43 0.03
CA SER A 156 3.76 3.38 -0.79
C SER A 156 2.36 2.87 -1.10
N LEU A 157 2.24 1.61 -1.56
CA LEU A 157 0.95 1.02 -1.92
C LEU A 157 0.00 0.89 -0.72
N LEU A 158 0.52 0.50 0.45
CA LEU A 158 -0.27 0.45 1.68
C LEU A 158 -0.78 1.84 2.08
N LEU A 159 0.08 2.86 2.04
CA LEU A 159 -0.29 4.21 2.45
C LEU A 159 -1.22 4.92 1.45
N LEU A 160 -1.16 4.57 0.16
CA LEU A 160 -2.11 5.08 -0.83
C LEU A 160 -3.53 4.55 -0.60
N ALA A 161 -3.67 3.34 -0.06
CA ALA A 161 -4.95 2.65 0.09
C ALA A 161 -5.64 2.82 1.46
N LEU A 162 -5.07 3.62 2.38
CA LEU A 162 -5.52 3.78 3.78
C LEU A 162 -5.88 5.22 4.18
#